data_AF-A0A2K3LUR1-F1
#
_entry.id   AF-A0A2K3LUR1-F1
#
_cell.length_a   1.000
_cell.length_b   1.000
_cell.length_c   1.000
_cell.angle_alpha   90.00
_cell.angle_beta   90.00
_cell.angle_gamma   90.00
#
_symmetry.space_group_name_H-M   'P 1'
#
loop_
_entity.id
_entity.type
_entity.pdbx_description
1 polymer ?
#
loop_
_entity_poly.entity_id
_entity_poly.type
_entity_poly.pdbx_seq_one_letter_code
_entity_poly.pdbx_strand_id
1 'polypeptide(L)'
;MACVTTKSTRPPRRCLFPWLAGGFSMSVTWTYIIAEELVSLLISIGYVIGVSPSILGLTVLAWGNSLGDLIANGAMAKNGGVDGAQIAVSGCYAGPMFNILMGLGLPLVLSAWGEYPNSYVVPKDSSLLGTILFLMVGVLWSLVVLVKKNMRLDKFLGAGLLTIYLCFLFLRLAMAIGVLN
;
A
#
# COMPACT_ATOMS: atom_id res chain seq x y z
N MET A 1 7.15 39.63 2.33
CA MET A 1 5.87 40.36 2.39
C MET A 1 4.76 39.48 3.01
N ALA A 2 5.04 38.79 4.12
CA ALA A 2 4.09 37.88 4.79
C ALA A 2 3.94 38.16 6.30
N CYS A 3 4.77 39.03 6.88
CA CYS A 3 4.72 39.35 8.32
C CYS A 3 3.77 40.50 8.69
N VAL A 4 3.18 41.24 7.74
CA VAL A 4 2.47 42.51 8.04
C VAL A 4 0.93 42.34 8.04
N THR A 5 0.40 41.12 7.94
CA THR A 5 -1.06 40.88 7.88
C THR A 5 -1.54 39.72 8.76
N THR A 6 -0.81 39.39 9.82
CA THR A 6 -1.32 38.49 10.86
C THR A 6 -2.21 39.26 11.83
N LYS A 7 -3.53 39.27 11.59
CA LYS A 7 -4.52 39.45 12.67
C LYS A 7 -4.90 38.06 13.18
N SER A 8 -4.55 37.79 14.45
CA SER A 8 -4.71 36.50 15.15
C SER A 8 -6.14 35.93 15.20
N THR A 9 -7.16 36.70 14.79
CA THR A 9 -8.56 36.42 15.12
C THR A 9 -9.46 35.99 13.97
N ARG A 10 -8.99 35.92 12.70
CA ARG A 10 -9.81 35.41 11.58
C ARG A 10 -8.96 34.77 10.48
N PRO A 11 -9.16 33.49 10.09
CA PRO A 11 -8.43 32.91 8.97
C PRO A 11 -8.82 33.59 7.65
N PRO A 12 -7.86 34.09 6.84
CA PRO A 12 -8.14 34.83 5.61
C PRO A 12 -8.74 33.91 4.53
N ARG A 13 -10.05 34.04 4.28
CA ARG A 13 -10.81 33.18 3.34
C ARG A 13 -10.43 33.30 1.85
N ARG A 14 -9.66 34.31 1.43
CA ARG A 14 -9.35 34.56 -0.01
C ARG A 14 -8.06 33.93 -0.53
N CYS A 15 -7.07 33.65 0.33
CA CYS A 15 -5.80 32.99 -0.07
C CYS A 15 -5.65 31.57 0.50
N LEU A 16 -6.72 30.99 1.05
CA LEU A 16 -6.67 29.66 1.66
C LEU A 16 -6.38 28.57 0.63
N PHE A 17 -7.05 28.62 -0.54
CA PHE A 17 -6.84 27.64 -1.62
C PHE A 17 -5.40 27.62 -2.17
N PRO A 18 -4.79 28.75 -2.59
CA PRO A 18 -3.41 28.73 -3.07
C PRO A 18 -2.40 28.41 -1.98
N TRP A 19 -2.67 28.77 -0.72
CA TRP A 19 -1.81 28.41 0.41
C TRP A 19 -1.87 26.91 0.73
N LEU A 20 -3.07 26.32 0.72
CA LEU A 20 -3.27 24.87 0.88
C LEU A 20 -2.65 24.10 -0.30
N ALA A 21 -2.84 24.58 -1.53
CA ALA A 21 -2.25 23.98 -2.72
C ALA A 21 -0.71 24.04 -2.66
N GLY A 22 -0.13 25.17 -2.23
CA GLY A 22 1.31 25.32 -2.03
C GLY A 22 1.86 24.40 -0.93
N GLY A 23 1.15 24.27 0.19
CA GLY A 23 1.50 23.33 1.26
C GLY A 23 1.42 21.87 0.80
N PHE A 24 0.38 21.52 0.03
CA PHE A 24 0.23 20.19 -0.55
C PHE A 24 1.35 19.87 -1.53
N SER A 25 1.63 20.76 -2.49
CA SER A 25 2.73 20.57 -3.43
C SER A 25 4.08 20.45 -2.71
N MET A 26 4.30 21.26 -1.66
CA MET A 26 5.53 21.19 -0.87
C MET A 26 5.67 19.84 -0.17
N SER A 27 4.58 19.32 0.41
CA SER A 27 4.57 18.00 1.04
C SER A 27 4.83 16.87 0.04
N VAL A 28 4.25 16.95 -1.16
CA VAL A 28 4.47 15.98 -2.24
C VAL A 28 5.93 15.99 -2.67
N THR A 29 6.51 17.17 -2.94
CA THR A 29 7.91 17.30 -3.34
C THR A 29 8.86 16.77 -2.26
N TRP A 30 8.62 17.10 -0.99
CA TRP A 30 9.44 16.59 0.11
C TRP A 30 9.36 15.06 0.25
N THR A 31 8.15 14.50 0.11
CA THR A 31 7.96 13.05 0.14
C THR A 31 8.70 12.38 -1.01
N TYR A 32 8.66 12.96 -2.21
CA TYR A 32 9.38 12.47 -3.38
C TYR A 32 10.90 12.46 -3.16
N ILE A 33 11.47 13.58 -2.70
CA ILE A 33 12.91 13.70 -2.43
C ILE A 33 13.35 12.66 -1.38
N ILE A 34 12.60 12.53 -0.27
CA ILE A 34 12.92 11.54 0.77
C ILE A 34 12.84 10.11 0.21
N ALA A 35 11.84 9.82 -0.63
CA ALA A 35 11.68 8.49 -1.21
C ALA A 35 12.85 8.13 -2.14
N GLU A 36 13.30 9.05 -3.00
CA GLU A 36 14.46 8.83 -3.86
C GLU A 36 15.75 8.60 -3.07
N GLU A 37 16.02 9.46 -2.08
CA GLU A 37 17.20 9.32 -1.22
C GLU A 37 17.18 7.99 -0.47
N LEU A 38 16.02 7.60 0.06
CA LEU A 38 15.86 6.33 0.77
C LEU A 38 16.10 5.11 -0.14
N VAL A 39 15.59 5.14 -1.38
CA VAL A 39 15.84 4.07 -2.37
C VAL A 39 17.33 4.03 -2.75
N SER A 40 17.96 5.18 -2.98
CA SER A 40 19.39 5.29 -3.30
C SER A 40 20.27 4.70 -2.19
N LEU A 41 19.98 5.04 -0.93
CA LEU A 41 20.66 4.46 0.23
C LEU A 41 20.45 2.96 0.32
N LEU A 42 19.23 2.48 0.07
CA LEU A 42 18.91 1.06 0.12
C LEU A 42 19.67 0.26 -0.96
N ILE A 43 19.80 0.81 -2.17
CA ILE A 43 20.61 0.25 -3.25
C ILE A 43 22.09 0.20 -2.84
N SER A 44 22.61 1.30 -2.28
CA SER A 44 23.99 1.38 -1.81
C SER A 44 24.30 0.33 -0.73
N ILE A 45 23.40 0.15 0.24
CA ILE A 45 23.49 -0.91 1.25
C ILE A 45 23.44 -2.29 0.60
N GLY A 46 22.57 -2.49 -0.40
CA GLY A 46 22.50 -3.74 -1.17
C GLY A 46 23.81 -4.12 -1.84
N TYR A 47 24.51 -3.14 -2.42
CA TYR A 47 25.85 -3.35 -2.99
C TYR A 47 26.88 -3.78 -1.94
N VAL A 48 26.84 -3.21 -0.73
CA VAL A 48 27.79 -3.56 0.35
C VAL A 48 27.54 -4.96 0.91
N ILE A 49 26.27 -5.37 1.04
CA ILE A 49 25.88 -6.66 1.62
C ILE A 49 25.86 -7.79 0.56
N GLY A 50 25.96 -7.45 -0.74
CA GLY A 50 25.90 -8.42 -1.84
C GLY A 50 24.49 -8.96 -2.11
N VAL A 51 23.46 -8.23 -1.68
CA VAL A 51 22.05 -8.59 -1.86
C VAL A 51 21.45 -7.74 -2.98
N SER A 52 20.67 -8.36 -3.87
CA SER A 52 20.06 -7.63 -4.98
C SER A 52 19.12 -6.51 -4.47
N PRO A 53 19.15 -5.32 -5.09
CA PRO A 53 18.24 -4.22 -4.75
C PRO A 53 16.76 -4.60 -4.80
N SER A 54 16.40 -5.53 -5.71
CA SER A 54 15.03 -6.03 -5.85
C SER A 54 14.55 -6.77 -4.60
N ILE A 55 15.40 -7.59 -3.96
CA ILE A 55 15.05 -8.29 -2.72
C ILE A 55 14.88 -7.29 -1.58
N LEU A 56 15.77 -6.31 -1.48
CA LEU A 56 15.70 -5.23 -0.48
C LEU A 56 14.44 -4.37 -0.66
N GLY A 57 14.06 -4.06 -1.90
CA GLY A 57 12.81 -3.37 -2.21
C GLY A 57 11.58 -4.21 -1.85
N LEU A 58 11.59 -5.49 -2.20
CA LEU A 58 10.51 -6.43 -1.88
C LEU A 58 10.38 -6.70 -0.37
N THR A 59 11.43 -6.56 0.43
CA THR A 59 11.38 -6.77 1.88
C THR A 59 11.25 -5.45 2.63
N VAL A 60 12.29 -4.62 2.64
CA VAL A 60 12.38 -3.42 3.50
C VAL A 60 11.36 -2.37 3.13
N LEU A 61 11.20 -2.07 1.82
CA LEU A 61 10.21 -1.06 1.40
C LEU A 61 8.78 -1.59 1.56
N ALA A 62 8.54 -2.84 1.17
CA ALA A 62 7.21 -3.44 1.29
C ALA A 62 6.76 -3.63 2.75
N TRP A 63 7.68 -4.09 3.63
CA TRP A 63 7.44 -4.15 5.06
C TRP A 63 7.28 -2.76 5.66
N GLY A 64 8.09 -1.78 5.25
CA GLY A 64 7.98 -0.40 5.71
C GLY A 64 6.59 0.19 5.46
N ASN A 65 6.06 -0.02 4.24
CA ASN A 65 4.71 0.42 3.89
C ASN A 65 3.64 -0.30 4.74
N SER A 66 3.75 -1.61 4.89
CA SER A 66 2.76 -2.41 5.65
C SER A 66 2.85 -2.22 7.17
N LEU A 67 4.03 -1.88 7.70
CA LEU A 67 4.25 -1.66 9.13
C LEU A 67 3.58 -0.37 9.60
N GLY A 68 3.63 0.70 8.79
CA GLY A 68 2.91 1.93 9.06
C GLY A 68 1.40 1.69 9.13
N ASP A 69 0.87 0.93 8.17
CA ASP A 69 -0.53 0.52 8.17
C ASP A 69 -0.87 -0.37 9.38
N LEU A 70 0.02 -1.28 9.79
CA LEU A 70 -0.17 -2.14 10.96
C LEU A 70 -0.27 -1.31 12.25
N ILE A 71 0.62 -0.33 12.41
CA ILE A 71 0.64 0.55 13.59
C ILE A 71 -0.62 1.44 13.60
N ALA A 72 -0.99 2.03 12.46
CA ALA A 72 -2.17 2.88 12.36
C ALA A 72 -3.47 2.11 12.60
N ASN A 73 -3.64 0.95 11.96
CA ASN A 73 -4.80 0.08 12.14
C ASN A 73 -4.84 -0.51 13.56
N GLY A 74 -3.70 -0.86 14.14
CA GLY A 74 -3.59 -1.32 15.52
C GLY A 74 -3.95 -0.22 16.54
N ALA A 75 -3.50 1.01 16.30
CA ALA A 75 -3.86 2.17 17.12
C ALA A 75 -5.35 2.47 17.03
N MET A 76 -5.94 2.44 15.83
CA MET A 76 -7.38 2.64 15.64
C MET A 76 -8.23 1.50 16.24
N ALA A 77 -7.77 0.26 16.15
CA ALA A 77 -8.46 -0.87 16.79
C ALA A 77 -8.42 -0.79 18.32
N LYS A 78 -7.34 -0.24 18.90
CA LYS A 78 -7.19 -0.10 20.36
C LYS A 78 -7.87 1.16 20.93
N ASN A 79 -7.79 2.28 20.21
CA ASN A 79 -8.21 3.60 20.71
C ASN A 79 -9.46 4.17 20.00
N GLY A 80 -9.96 3.54 18.94
CA GLY A 80 -11.05 4.05 18.10
C GLY A 80 -12.48 3.77 18.60
N GLY A 81 -12.65 3.30 19.84
CA GLY A 81 -13.98 3.05 20.42
C GLY A 81 -14.69 1.81 19.86
N VAL A 82 -16.03 1.79 19.94
CA VAL A 82 -16.88 0.62 19.64
C VAL A 82 -16.77 0.18 18.16
N ASP A 83 -16.56 1.14 17.25
CA ASP A 83 -16.46 0.89 15.80
C ASP A 83 -15.01 0.96 15.26
N GLY A 84 -14.03 1.28 16.11
CA GLY A 84 -12.63 1.49 15.71
C GLY A 84 -12.02 0.28 15.02
N ALA A 85 -12.38 -0.94 15.44
CA ALA A 85 -11.93 -2.17 14.81
C ALA A 85 -12.50 -2.36 13.39
N GLN A 86 -13.75 -1.96 13.15
CA GLN A 86 -14.37 -2.05 11.83
C GLN A 86 -13.79 -1.02 10.86
N ILE A 87 -13.52 0.19 11.36
CA ILE A 87 -12.84 1.25 10.60
C ILE A 87 -11.42 0.80 10.24
N ALA A 88 -10.65 0.25 11.18
CA ALA A 88 -9.31 -0.26 10.94
C ALA A 88 -9.29 -1.37 9.87
N VAL A 89 -10.24 -2.31 9.91
CA VAL A 89 -10.37 -3.33 8.86
C VAL A 89 -10.70 -2.71 7.51
N SER A 90 -11.64 -1.76 7.45
CA SER A 90 -11.97 -1.08 6.20
C SER A 90 -10.76 -0.36 5.60
N GLY A 91 -9.94 0.29 6.43
CA GLY A 91 -8.72 0.99 6.00
C GLY A 91 -7.65 0.03 5.47
N CYS A 92 -7.45 -1.10 6.15
CA CYS A 92 -6.49 -2.14 5.76
C CYS A 92 -6.84 -2.78 4.40
N TYR A 93 -8.11 -2.85 4.02
CA TYR A 93 -8.51 -3.30 2.67
C TYR A 93 -8.50 -2.16 1.65
N ALA A 94 -9.03 -0.99 2.02
CA ALA A 94 -9.17 0.14 1.11
C ALA A 94 -7.81 0.68 0.63
N GLY A 95 -6.79 0.71 1.50
CA GLY A 95 -5.45 1.19 1.16
C GLY A 95 -4.81 0.42 0.00
N PRO A 96 -4.58 -0.90 0.14
CA PRO A 96 -4.06 -1.74 -0.94
C PRO A 96 -4.94 -1.74 -2.19
N MET A 97 -6.27 -1.75 -2.07
CA MET A 97 -7.18 -1.67 -3.22
C MET A 97 -7.00 -0.37 -4.00
N PHE A 98 -6.93 0.76 -3.31
CA PHE A 98 -6.71 2.06 -3.93
C PHE A 98 -5.34 2.12 -4.62
N ASN A 99 -4.29 1.59 -3.97
CA ASN A 99 -2.95 1.54 -4.55
C ASN A 99 -2.90 0.72 -5.84
N ILE A 100 -3.61 -0.42 -5.90
CA ILE A 100 -3.67 -1.23 -7.13
C ILE A 100 -4.46 -0.48 -8.23
N LEU A 101 -5.63 0.06 -7.91
CA LEU A 101 -6.48 0.75 -8.89
C LEU A 101 -5.83 2.00 -9.46
N MET A 102 -5.33 2.89 -8.59
CA MET A 102 -4.75 4.17 -9.00
C MET A 102 -3.27 4.07 -9.33
N GLY A 103 -2.50 3.25 -8.60
CA GLY A 103 -1.05 3.14 -8.77
C GLY A 103 -0.62 2.20 -9.89
N LEU A 104 -1.40 1.14 -10.18
CA LEU A 104 -1.10 0.22 -11.29
C LEU A 104 -2.13 0.34 -12.42
N GLY A 105 -3.42 0.38 -12.10
CA GLY A 105 -4.49 0.42 -13.10
C GLY A 105 -4.49 1.68 -13.96
N LEU A 106 -4.41 2.86 -13.35
CA LEU A 106 -4.44 4.12 -14.08
C LEU A 106 -3.24 4.29 -15.04
N PRO A 107 -1.97 4.04 -14.62
CA PRO A 107 -0.84 4.10 -15.54
C PRO A 107 -0.92 3.07 -16.67
N LEU A 108 -1.35 1.83 -16.39
CA LEU A 108 -1.52 0.81 -17.43
C LEU A 108 -2.54 1.23 -18.49
N VAL A 109 -3.66 1.83 -18.08
CA VAL A 109 -4.68 2.34 -19.02
C VAL A 109 -4.12 3.51 -19.84
N LEU A 110 -3.39 4.43 -19.22
CA LEU A 110 -2.78 5.57 -19.90
C LEU A 110 -1.68 5.13 -20.88
N SER A 111 -0.84 4.16 -20.51
CA SER A 111 0.18 3.58 -21.39
C SER A 111 -0.46 2.82 -22.56
N ALA A 112 -1.49 2.00 -22.30
CA ALA A 112 -2.21 1.29 -23.36
C ALA A 112 -2.92 2.25 -24.34
N TRP A 113 -3.37 3.41 -23.86
CA TRP A 113 -3.92 4.47 -24.70
C TRP A 113 -2.85 5.17 -25.55
N GLY A 114 -1.65 5.36 -25.00
CA GLY A 114 -0.52 6.01 -25.68
C GLY A 114 0.16 5.15 -26.76
N GLU A 115 0.09 3.83 -26.66
CA GLU A 115 0.76 2.87 -27.57
C GLU A 115 -0.13 2.27 -28.66
N TYR A 116 -1.37 2.76 -28.80
CA TYR A 116 -2.27 2.35 -29.88
C TYR A 116 -1.64 2.70 -31.25
N PRO A 117 -1.31 1.71 -32.13
CA PRO A 117 -2.00 0.44 -32.34
C PRO A 117 -1.22 -0.85 -32.00
N ASN A 118 -0.10 -0.79 -31.27
CA ASN A 118 0.66 -1.99 -30.91
C ASN A 118 0.07 -2.64 -29.64
N SER A 119 0.05 -3.98 -29.58
CA SER A 119 -0.43 -4.72 -28.41
C SER A 119 0.54 -4.54 -27.25
N TYR A 120 0.07 -3.93 -26.15
CA TYR A 120 0.84 -3.82 -24.91
C TYR A 120 1.12 -5.23 -24.37
N VAL A 121 2.36 -5.68 -24.52
CA VAL A 121 2.79 -7.01 -24.06
C VAL A 121 2.99 -6.92 -22.55
N VAL A 122 1.92 -7.19 -21.79
CA VAL A 122 2.04 -7.40 -20.35
C VAL A 122 3.04 -8.55 -20.14
N PRO A 123 4.13 -8.35 -19.39
CA PRO A 123 5.08 -9.42 -19.07
C PRO A 123 4.30 -10.58 -18.42
N LYS A 124 4.12 -11.67 -19.18
CA LYS A 124 3.47 -12.89 -18.70
C LYS A 124 4.48 -13.69 -17.88
N ASP A 125 4.81 -13.18 -16.71
CA ASP A 125 5.49 -14.00 -15.71
C ASP A 125 4.43 -14.89 -15.05
N SER A 126 4.55 -16.21 -15.26
CA SER A 126 3.67 -17.23 -14.65
C SER A 126 3.56 -17.08 -13.13
N SER A 127 4.63 -16.57 -12.50
CA SER A 127 4.69 -16.26 -11.07
C SER A 127 3.74 -15.15 -10.65
N LEU A 128 3.59 -14.08 -11.47
CA LEU A 128 2.69 -12.94 -11.23
C LEU A 128 1.22 -13.36 -11.29
N LEU A 129 0.87 -14.17 -12.30
CA LEU A 129 -0.48 -14.69 -12.49
C LEU A 129 -0.93 -15.54 -11.29
N GLY A 130 -0.03 -16.39 -10.79
CA GLY A 130 -0.27 -17.14 -9.56
C GLY A 130 -0.46 -16.23 -8.34
N THR A 131 0.24 -15.09 -8.26
CA THR A 131 0.15 -14.18 -7.10
C THR A 131 -1.17 -13.46 -7.09
N ILE A 132 -1.61 -13.00 -8.27
CA ILE A 132 -2.89 -12.34 -8.49
C ILE A 132 -4.05 -13.30 -8.19
N LEU A 133 -3.99 -14.54 -8.69
CA LEU A 133 -5.01 -15.56 -8.42
C LEU A 133 -5.14 -15.87 -6.93
N PHE A 134 -4.02 -16.03 -6.22
CA PHE A 134 -4.05 -16.34 -4.80
C PHE A 134 -4.55 -15.16 -3.95
N LEU A 135 -4.16 -13.93 -4.30
CA LEU A 135 -4.70 -12.70 -3.72
C LEU A 135 -6.22 -12.61 -3.92
N MET A 136 -6.70 -12.86 -5.13
CA MET A 136 -8.13 -12.85 -5.45
C MET A 136 -8.90 -13.89 -4.63
N VAL A 137 -8.38 -15.10 -4.49
CA VAL A 137 -9.00 -16.16 -3.67
C VAL A 137 -9.02 -15.76 -2.19
N GLY A 138 -7.93 -15.20 -1.66
CA GLY A 138 -7.86 -14.73 -0.27
C GLY A 138 -8.86 -13.61 0.03
N VAL A 139 -9.02 -12.66 -0.89
CA VAL A 139 -9.99 -11.56 -0.78
C VAL A 139 -11.42 -12.06 -0.91
N LEU A 140 -11.70 -12.96 -1.86
CA LEU A 140 -13.03 -13.57 -2.01
C LEU A 140 -13.42 -14.37 -0.76
N TRP A 141 -12.49 -15.15 -0.21
CA TRP A 141 -12.72 -15.89 1.03
C TRP A 141 -13.00 -14.94 2.20
N SER A 142 -12.18 -13.90 2.38
CA SER A 142 -12.38 -12.96 3.49
C SER A 142 -13.71 -12.21 3.36
N LEU A 143 -14.10 -11.82 2.15
CA LEU A 143 -15.37 -11.14 1.87
C LEU A 143 -16.57 -12.05 2.17
N VAL A 144 -16.53 -13.32 1.75
CA VAL A 144 -17.60 -14.30 2.01
C VAL A 144 -17.76 -14.56 3.51
N VAL A 145 -16.66 -14.71 4.25
CA VAL A 145 -16.71 -14.94 5.69
C VAL A 145 -17.18 -13.69 6.45
N LEU A 146 -16.76 -12.50 6.02
CA LEU A 146 -17.18 -11.23 6.62
C LEU A 146 -18.69 -10.98 6.44
N VAL A 147 -19.21 -11.24 5.23
CA VAL A 147 -20.64 -11.11 4.90
C VAL A 147 -21.47 -12.13 5.68
N LYS A 148 -21.02 -13.39 5.77
CA LYS A 148 -21.72 -14.44 6.54
C LYS A 148 -21.79 -14.16 8.05
N LYS A 149 -20.85 -13.38 8.60
CA LYS A 149 -20.76 -13.10 10.03
C LYS A 149 -21.39 -11.76 10.45
N ASN A 150 -22.25 -11.18 9.60
CA ASN A 150 -22.94 -9.90 9.85
C ASN A 150 -21.98 -8.76 10.24
N MET A 151 -20.81 -8.68 9.59
CA MET A 151 -19.82 -7.61 9.82
C MET A 151 -19.30 -7.53 11.27
N ARG A 152 -19.49 -8.56 12.08
CA ARG A 152 -18.94 -8.61 13.44
C ARG A 152 -17.52 -9.16 13.39
N LEU A 153 -16.56 -8.29 13.68
CA LEU A 153 -15.17 -8.67 13.85
C LEU A 153 -15.03 -9.61 15.04
N ASP A 154 -14.67 -10.85 14.75
CA ASP A 154 -14.48 -11.89 15.76
C ASP A 154 -13.06 -12.43 15.65
N LYS A 155 -12.48 -12.87 16.76
CA LYS A 155 -11.09 -13.35 16.86
C LYS A 155 -10.79 -14.51 15.90
N PHE A 156 -11.82 -15.31 15.59
CA PHE A 156 -11.76 -16.38 14.59
C PHE A 156 -11.51 -15.88 13.16
N LEU A 157 -12.04 -14.71 12.78
CA LEU A 157 -11.78 -14.11 11.47
C LEU A 157 -10.29 -13.75 11.36
N GLY A 158 -9.77 -13.05 12.37
CA GLY A 158 -8.35 -12.66 12.42
C GLY A 158 -7.41 -13.87 12.40
N ALA A 159 -7.69 -14.91 13.20
CA ALA A 159 -6.89 -16.13 13.21
C ALA A 159 -6.93 -16.89 11.86
N GLY A 160 -8.09 -16.93 11.21
CA GLY A 160 -8.24 -17.54 9.88
C GLY A 160 -7.45 -16.80 8.80
N LEU A 161 -7.52 -15.47 8.75
CA LEU A 161 -6.73 -14.65 7.81
C LEU A 161 -5.23 -14.78 8.05
N LEU A 162 -4.78 -14.76 9.31
CA LEU A 162 -3.37 -14.95 9.65
C LEU A 162 -2.86 -16.32 9.19
N THR A 163 -3.66 -17.38 9.37
CA THR A 163 -3.31 -18.73 8.94
C THR A 163 -3.19 -18.84 7.43
N ILE A 164 -4.13 -18.27 6.68
CA ILE A 164 -4.09 -18.23 5.21
C ILE A 164 -2.87 -17.43 4.72
N TYR A 165 -2.58 -16.30 5.37
CA TYR A 165 -1.41 -15.47 5.04
C TYR A 165 -0.09 -16.21 5.30
N LEU A 166 0.06 -16.86 6.46
CA LEU A 166 1.27 -17.64 6.79
C LEU A 166 1.46 -18.83 5.84
N CYS A 167 0.37 -19.50 5.47
CA CYS A 167 0.42 -20.59 4.49
C CYS A 167 0.84 -20.09 3.10
N PHE A 168 0.28 -18.97 2.64
CA PHE A 168 0.67 -18.33 1.39
C PHE A 168 2.13 -17.88 1.41
N LEU A 169 2.57 -17.24 2.48
CA LEU A 169 3.94 -16.77 2.64
C LEU A 169 4.92 -17.94 2.59
N PHE A 170 4.60 -19.04 3.28
CA PHE A 170 5.42 -20.26 3.26
C PHE A 170 5.49 -20.88 1.85
N LEU A 171 4.36 -21.02 1.16
CA LEU A 171 4.32 -21.51 -0.23
C LEU A 171 5.12 -20.62 -1.19
N ARG A 172 5.01 -19.30 -1.03
CA ARG A 172 5.76 -18.32 -1.83
C ARG A 172 7.24 -18.36 -1.56
N LEU A 173 7.64 -18.48 -0.30
CA LEU A 173 9.03 -18.61 0.08
C LEU A 173 9.62 -19.94 -0.46
N ALA A 174 8.86 -21.03 -0.38
CA ALA A 174 9.27 -22.33 -0.93
C ALA A 174 9.43 -22.30 -2.47
N MET A 175 8.54 -21.60 -3.18
CA MET A 175 8.69 -21.35 -4.62
C MET A 175 9.90 -20.43 -4.92
N ALA A 176 10.11 -19.38 -4.14
CA ALA A 176 11.21 -18.43 -4.34
C ALA A 176 12.59 -19.04 -4.07
N ILE A 177 12.68 -20.03 -3.17
CA ILE A 177 13.91 -20.79 -2.87
C ILE A 177 14.17 -21.88 -3.94
N GLY A 178 13.26 -22.06 -4.91
CA GLY A 178 13.47 -22.98 -6.04
C GLY A 178 13.16 -24.45 -5.74
N VAL A 179 12.34 -24.74 -4.71
CA VAL A 179 11.97 -26.12 -4.34
C VAL A 179 10.82 -26.68 -5.19
N LEU A 180 9.98 -25.81 -5.77
CA LEU A 180 9.02 -26.19 -6.81
C LEU A 180 9.30 -25.37 -8.07
N ASN A 181 9.77 -26.07 -9.09
CA ASN A 181 9.98 -25.58 -10.45
C ASN A 181 8.66 -25.53 -11.22
#